data_AF-A0A7C9AT49-F1
#
_entry.id   AF-A0A7C9AT49-F1
#
_cell.length_a   1.000
_cell.length_b   1.000
_cell.length_c   1.000
_cell.angle_alpha   90.00
_cell.angle_beta   90.00
_cell.angle_gamma   90.00
#
_symmetry.space_group_name_H-M   'P 1'
#
loop_
_entity.id
_entity.type
_entity.pdbx_description
1 polymer ?
#
loop_
_entity_poly.entity_id
_entity_poly.type
_entity_poly.pdbx_seq_one_letter_code
_entity_poly.pdbx_strand_id
1 'polypeptide(L)'
;AVDLYEDFLPWCQRSEIIRRYPDGSFDAELEIGFKFLVESYVSHVVLNRPKLIKTTSSESNLFEHLINIWEFSPGPTPDTCNVYFLVDFKFQSPLYRQVASMFF
;
A
#
# COMPACT_ATOMS: atom_id res chain seq x y z
N ALA A 1 4.63 10.23 5.10
CA ALA A 1 3.79 9.32 5.93
C ALA A 1 3.89 7.89 5.43
N VAL A 2 3.82 7.67 4.11
CA VAL A 2 4.27 6.42 3.48
C VAL A 2 5.74 6.12 3.83
N ASP A 3 6.56 7.17 3.93
CA ASP A 3 7.99 7.12 4.29
C ASP A 3 8.28 6.59 5.72
N LEU A 4 7.26 6.35 6.55
CA LEU A 4 7.43 5.80 7.90
C LEU A 4 7.13 4.30 7.96
N TYR A 5 6.70 3.67 6.86
CA TYR A 5 6.31 2.26 6.91
C TYR A 5 7.46 1.31 7.25
N GLU A 6 8.70 1.72 7.00
CA GLU A 6 9.91 1.02 7.46
C GLU A 6 9.99 0.86 8.99
N ASP A 7 9.42 1.81 9.75
CA ASP A 7 9.46 1.79 11.22
C ASP A 7 8.35 0.93 11.85
N PHE A 8 7.26 0.70 11.13
CA PHE A 8 6.04 0.09 11.69
C PHE A 8 5.75 -1.32 11.16
N LEU A 9 6.26 -1.66 9.98
CA LEU A 9 6.08 -2.98 9.39
C LEU A 9 7.39 -3.75 9.46
N PRO A 10 7.49 -4.85 10.23
CA PRO A 10 8.75 -5.59 10.43
C PRO A 10 9.35 -6.20 9.14
N TRP A 11 8.63 -6.09 8.02
CA TRP A 11 8.99 -6.62 6.71
C TRP A 11 9.12 -5.54 5.64
N CYS A 12 8.89 -4.26 5.95
CA CYS A 12 9.10 -3.16 5.01
C CYS A 12 10.55 -2.68 5.14
N GLN A 13 11.35 -2.94 4.11
CA GLN A 13 12.78 -2.60 4.12
C GLN A 13 13.06 -1.21 3.51
N ARG A 14 12.17 -0.75 2.62
CA ARG A 14 12.25 0.56 1.98
C ARG A 14 10.87 1.07 1.61
N SER A 15 10.64 2.36 1.80
CA SER A 15 9.43 3.06 1.38
C SER A 15 9.80 4.46 0.87
N GLU A 16 9.81 4.67 -0.45
CA GLU A 16 10.29 5.91 -1.05
C GLU A 16 9.36 6.43 -2.14
N ILE A 17 9.12 7.74 -2.14
CA ILE A 17 8.41 8.42 -3.23
C ILE A 17 9.38 8.64 -4.40
N ILE A 18 9.25 7.82 -5.44
CA ILE A 18 10.12 7.85 -6.62
C ILE A 18 9.71 8.91 -7.64
N ARG A 19 8.42 9.29 -7.67
CA ARG A 19 7.90 10.28 -8.64
C ARG A 19 6.71 11.03 -8.08
N ARG A 20 6.62 12.33 -8.34
CA ARG A 20 5.46 13.17 -8.00
C ARG A 20 4.84 13.73 -9.28
N TYR A 21 3.52 13.86 -9.30
CA TYR A 21 2.76 14.38 -10.43
C TYR A 21 2.13 15.75 -10.10
N PRO A 22 1.85 16.59 -11.11
CA PRO A 22 1.28 17.92 -10.92
C PRO A 22 -0.12 17.94 -10.28
N ASP A 23 -0.87 16.85 -10.39
CA ASP A 23 -2.20 16.68 -9.79
C ASP A 23 -2.17 16.30 -8.30
N GLY A 24 -0.97 16.17 -7.72
CA GLY A 24 -0.75 15.79 -6.33
C GLY A 24 -0.70 14.28 -6.07
N SER A 25 -0.87 13.46 -7.11
CA SER A 25 -0.59 12.03 -7.05
C SER A 25 0.93 11.77 -7.08
N PHE A 26 1.35 10.57 -6.69
CA PHE A 26 2.77 10.19 -6.71
C PHE A 26 2.94 8.68 -6.82
N ASP A 27 4.08 8.24 -7.34
CA ASP A 27 4.47 6.85 -7.31
C ASP A 27 5.39 6.62 -6.11
N ALA A 28 5.11 5.58 -5.34
CA ALA A 28 5.92 5.14 -4.23
C ALA A 28 6.36 3.69 -4.43
N GLU A 29 7.66 3.44 -4.29
CA GLU A 29 8.22 2.11 -4.25
C GLU A 29 8.24 1.61 -2.80
N LEU A 30 7.71 0.41 -2.60
CA LEU A 30 7.80 -0.31 -1.35
C LEU A 30 8.58 -1.61 -1.58
N GLU A 31 9.62 -1.81 -0.79
CA GLU A 31 10.38 -3.06 -0.73
C GLU A 31 9.93 -3.86 0.48
N ILE A 32 9.49 -5.09 0.22
CA ILE A 32 9.09 -6.05 1.23
C ILE A 32 10.12 -7.18 1.27
N GLY A 33 10.69 -7.42 2.44
CA GLY A 33 11.61 -8.53 2.66
C GLY A 33 11.06 -9.57 3.63
N PHE A 34 11.09 -10.84 3.22
CA PHE A 34 10.76 -11.99 4.06
C PHE A 34 11.82 -13.09 3.94
N LYS A 35 12.57 -13.31 5.03
CA LYS A 35 13.69 -14.27 5.11
C LYS A 35 14.71 -14.08 3.98
N PHE A 36 14.60 -14.86 2.90
CA PHE A 36 15.52 -14.87 1.75
C PHE A 36 14.93 -14.16 0.51
N LEU A 37 13.68 -13.72 0.59
CA LEU A 37 12.96 -13.10 -0.52
C LEU A 37 12.90 -11.59 -0.29
N VAL A 38 13.42 -10.82 -1.23
CA VAL A 38 13.30 -9.35 -1.27
C VAL A 38 12.55 -9.03 -2.56
N GLU A 39 11.38 -8.44 -2.42
CA GLU A 39 10.52 -8.06 -3.54
C GLU A 39 10.13 -6.60 -3.40
N SER A 40 10.30 -5.82 -4.47
CA SER A 40 9.81 -4.45 -4.53
C SER A 40 8.63 -4.33 -5.50
N TYR A 41 7.72 -3.43 -5.18
CA TYR A 41 6.66 -3.02 -6.09
C TYR A 41 6.46 -1.51 -6.02
N VAL A 42 6.02 -0.95 -7.14
CA VAL A 42 5.69 0.46 -7.26
C VAL A 42 4.17 0.60 -7.24
N SER A 43 3.68 1.43 -6.33
CA SER A 43 2.27 1.78 -6.25
C SER A 43 2.07 3.24 -6.65
N HIS A 44 1.05 3.48 -7.47
CA HIS A 44 0.53 4.81 -7.76
C HIS A 44 -0.44 5.22 -6.65
N VAL A 45 -0.16 6.35 -6.01
CA VAL A 45 -0.89 6.87 -4.86
C VAL A 45 -1.66 8.13 -5.25
N VAL A 46 -2.98 8.05 -5.13
CA VAL A 46 -3.90 9.17 -5.31
C VAL A 46 -4.40 9.60 -3.94
N LEU A 47 -4.18 10.88 -3.62
CA LEU A 47 -4.61 11.50 -2.37
C LEU A 47 -5.70 12.53 -2.64
N ASN A 48 -6.83 12.41 -1.95
CA ASN A 48 -7.83 13.47 -1.86
C ASN A 48 -8.06 13.78 -0.38
N ARG A 49 -7.23 14.65 0.19
CA ARG A 49 -7.27 14.98 1.61
C ARG A 49 -8.50 15.82 1.96
N PRO A 50 -9.18 15.57 3.10
CA PRO A 50 -8.91 14.53 4.10
C PRO A 50 -9.68 13.21 3.86
N LYS A 51 -10.31 13.02 2.70
CA LYS A 51 -11.38 12.04 2.50
C LYS A 51 -10.93 10.69 1.97
N LEU A 52 -9.89 10.62 1.15
CA LEU A 52 -9.55 9.41 0.40
C LEU A 52 -8.04 9.28 0.21
N ILE A 53 -7.57 8.05 0.39
CA ILE A 53 -6.26 7.58 -0.08
C ILE A 53 -6.55 6.33 -0.91
N LYS A 54 -6.11 6.34 -2.17
CA LYS A 54 -6.19 5.17 -3.03
C LYS A 54 -4.80 4.86 -3.55
N THR A 55 -4.40 3.61 -3.40
CA THR A 55 -3.14 3.09 -3.95
C THR A 55 -3.43 1.95 -4.91
N THR A 56 -2.73 1.95 -6.03
CA THR A 56 -2.86 0.92 -7.05
C THR A 56 -1.48 0.52 -7.55
N SER A 57 -1.21 -0.78 -7.57
CA SER A 57 -0.05 -1.37 -8.22
C SER A 57 -0.55 -2.41 -9.21
N SER A 58 -0.09 -2.34 -10.45
CA SER A 58 -0.41 -3.28 -11.52
C SER A 58 0.86 -3.68 -12.23
N GLU A 59 0.93 -4.94 -12.68
CA GLU A 59 2.06 -5.46 -13.49
C GLU A 59 3.43 -5.37 -12.78
N SER A 60 3.43 -5.46 -11.46
CA SER A 60 4.68 -5.64 -10.70
C SER A 60 5.12 -7.11 -10.70
N ASN A 61 6.39 -7.38 -10.38
CA ASN A 61 6.90 -8.75 -10.23
C ASN A 61 6.16 -9.54 -9.13
N LEU A 62 5.71 -8.84 -8.08
CA LEU A 62 5.05 -9.43 -6.94
C LEU A 62 3.53 -9.59 -7.16
N PHE A 63 2.86 -8.51 -7.55
CA PHE A 63 1.42 -8.42 -7.71
C PHE A 63 1.01 -8.29 -9.18
N GLU A 64 0.06 -9.13 -9.59
CA GLU A 64 -0.74 -8.90 -10.80
C GLU A 64 -1.57 -7.63 -10.63
N HIS A 65 -2.23 -7.51 -9.47
CA HIS A 65 -2.84 -6.27 -9.01
C HIS A 65 -2.79 -6.18 -7.48
N LEU A 66 -2.71 -4.94 -7.00
CA LEU A 66 -2.90 -4.58 -5.60
C LEU A 66 -3.65 -3.23 -5.60
N ILE A 67 -4.81 -3.23 -4.98
CA ILE A 67 -5.66 -2.06 -4.81
C ILE A 67 -5.87 -1.91 -3.31
N ASN A 68 -5.60 -0.73 -2.79
CA ASN A 68 -5.81 -0.43 -1.39
C ASN A 68 -6.44 0.95 -1.26
N ILE A 69 -7.59 1.00 -0.59
CA ILE A 69 -8.47 2.15 -0.50
C ILE A 69 -8.75 2.44 0.98
N TRP A 70 -8.51 3.69 1.37
CA TRP A 70 -8.89 4.24 2.65
C TRP A 70 -9.81 5.41 2.42
N GLU A 71 -11.03 5.32 2.94
CA GLU A 71 -11.98 6.42 2.94
C GLU A 71 -12.25 6.86 4.37
N PHE A 72 -12.24 8.17 4.56
CA PHE A 72 -12.42 8.83 5.84
C PHE A 72 -13.73 9.61 5.80
N SER A 73 -14.60 9.33 6.75
CA SER A 73 -15.88 10.03 6.91
C SER A 73 -16.06 10.48 8.36
N PRO A 74 -16.80 11.59 8.60
CA PRO A 74 -17.11 12.01 9.96
C PRO A 74 -17.76 10.88 10.76
N GLY A 75 -17.27 10.67 11.98
CA GLY A 75 -17.82 9.68 12.89
C GLY A 75 -19.13 10.15 13.55
N PRO A 76 -19.76 9.29 14.34
CA PRO A 76 -21.07 9.56 14.95
C PRO A 76 -21.03 10.66 16.02
N THR A 77 -19.85 10.99 16.57
CA THR A 77 -19.66 12.05 17.58
C THR A 77 -18.62 13.07 17.13
N PRO A 78 -18.62 14.30 17.69
CA PRO A 78 -17.53 15.25 17.49
C PRO A 78 -16.17 14.59 17.75
N ASP A 79 -15.17 14.98 16.96
CA ASP A 79 -13.79 14.47 17.05
C ASP A 79 -13.61 12.96 16.78
N THR A 80 -14.59 12.31 16.14
CA THR A 80 -14.46 10.92 15.68
C THR A 80 -14.48 10.82 14.16
N CYS A 81 -13.83 9.78 13.61
CA CYS A 81 -13.77 9.49 12.17
C CYS A 81 -14.06 8.01 11.93
N ASN A 82 -14.92 7.72 10.97
CA ASN A 82 -15.10 6.38 10.44
C ASN A 82 -14.08 6.16 9.32
N VAL A 83 -13.41 5.00 9.36
CA VAL A 83 -12.46 4.58 8.34
C VAL A 83 -13.05 3.39 7.61
N TYR A 84 -13.30 3.55 6.31
CA TYR A 84 -13.57 2.43 5.41
C TYR A 84 -12.26 1.99 4.78
N PHE A 85 -11.96 0.70 4.91
CA PHE A 85 -10.71 0.10 4.46
C PHE A 85 -11.01 -1.07 3.53
N LEU A 86 -10.44 -1.03 2.33
CA LEU A 86 -10.50 -2.10 1.35
C LEU A 86 -9.10 -2.43 0.85
N VAL A 87 -8.80 -3.72 0.79
CA VAL A 87 -7.60 -4.25 0.14
C VAL A 87 -8.02 -5.39 -0.76
N ASP A 88 -7.66 -5.27 -2.03
CA ASP A 88 -7.84 -6.31 -3.05
C ASP A 88 -6.50 -6.57 -3.73
N PHE A 89 -6.08 -7.84 -3.77
CA PHE A 89 -4.78 -8.18 -4.30
C PHE A 89 -4.75 -9.57 -4.93
N LYS A 90 -3.86 -9.71 -5.92
CA LYS A 90 -3.52 -10.98 -6.54
C LYS A 90 -2.05 -11.02 -6.85
N PHE A 91 -1.37 -12.05 -6.36
CA PHE A 91 0.03 -12.32 -6.68
C PHE A 91 0.19 -12.88 -8.08
N GLN A 92 1.30 -12.56 -8.73
CA GLN A 92 1.70 -13.14 -10.02
C GLN A 92 1.89 -14.67 -9.95
N SER A 93 2.39 -15.17 -8.81
CA SER A 93 2.70 -16.59 -8.62
C SER A 93 1.99 -17.20 -7.42
N PRO A 94 1.47 -18.43 -7.53
CA PRO A 94 0.94 -19.20 -6.39
C PRO A 94 1.96 -19.43 -5.28
N LEU A 95 3.26 -19.37 -5.58
CA LEU A 95 4.33 -19.49 -4.59
C LEU A 95 4.27 -18.32 -3.59
N TYR A 96 4.04 -17.09 -4.06
CA TYR A 96 3.88 -15.93 -3.18
C TYR A 96 2.61 -16.01 -2.33
N ARG A 97 1.55 -16.68 -2.81
CA ARG A 97 0.33 -16.92 -2.02
C ARG A 97 0.59 -17.74 -0.76
N GLN A 98 1.52 -18.72 -0.80
CA GLN A 98 1.90 -19.51 0.37
C GLN A 98 2.73 -18.70 1.39
N VAL A 99 3.54 -17.75 0.91
CA VAL A 99 4.27 -16.83 1.78
C VAL A 99 3.31 -15.80 2.39
N ALA A 100 2.34 -15.31 1.62
CA ALA A 100 1.28 -14.41 2.07
C ALA A 100 0.48 -14.96 3.25
N SER A 101 0.16 -16.27 3.25
CA SER A 101 -0.51 -16.94 4.38
C SER A 101 0.33 -17.06 5.65
N MET A 102 1.61 -16.69 5.62
CA MET A 102 2.44 -16.58 6.84
C MET A 102 2.37 -15.18 7.49
N PHE A 103 1.76 -14.19 6.80
CA PHE A 103 1.60 -12.82 7.33
C PHE A 103 0.22 -12.58 7.97
N PHE A 104 -0.77 -13.46 7.72
CA PHE A 104 -2.11 -13.46 8.33
C PHE A 104 -2.30 -14.69 9.20
#